data_AF-A0AA86XHV9-F1
#
_entry.id   AF-A0AA86XHV9-F1
#
_cell.length_a   1.000
_cell.length_b   1.000
_cell.length_c   1.000
_cell.angle_alpha   90.00
_cell.angle_beta   90.00
_cell.angle_gamma   90.00
#
_symmetry.space_group_name_H-M   'P 1'
#
loop_
_entity.id
_entity.type
_entity.pdbx_description
1 polymer ?
#
loop_
_entity_poly.entity_id
_entity_poly.type
_entity_poly.pdbx_seq_one_letter_code
_entity_poly.pdbx_strand_id
1 'polypeptide(L)'
;MRRTKSSSLKQRRANKHLRGIKNYTLSNEQKSFDCVSTSDMLFATNVKYRVFTILGGISVFILLALVPINLFLGFIAYVAVNLVHMNSNFFQLVGVKDVSFMTVFEYFYLGNVELMRDIFVTICVAIIVFSLSLYGMWVTEKKTDITSLTNQYYGKIRKEK
;
A
#
# COMPACT_ATOMS: atom_id res chain seq x y z
N MET A 1 -81.30 -17.33 -10.18
CA MET A 1 -79.97 -17.22 -10.82
C MET A 1 -79.79 -15.78 -11.33
N ARG A 2 -78.92 -14.95 -10.72
CA ARG A 2 -78.81 -13.49 -10.99
C ARG A 2 -77.38 -13.18 -11.48
N ARG A 3 -77.23 -12.76 -12.74
CA ARG A 3 -75.95 -12.43 -13.38
C ARG A 3 -75.37 -11.10 -12.87
N THR A 4 -74.06 -11.08 -12.70
CA THR A 4 -73.22 -10.02 -12.11
C THR A 4 -72.97 -8.85 -13.07
N LYS A 5 -72.91 -7.64 -12.49
CA LYS A 5 -72.60 -6.37 -13.18
C LYS A 5 -71.13 -6.36 -13.64
N SER A 6 -70.89 -5.96 -14.88
CA SER A 6 -69.56 -5.89 -15.50
C SER A 6 -68.68 -4.77 -14.88
N SER A 7 -67.44 -5.11 -14.55
CA SER A 7 -66.41 -4.27 -13.93
C SER A 7 -65.66 -3.33 -14.90
N SER A 8 -66.09 -3.21 -16.16
CA SER A 8 -65.33 -2.55 -17.23
C SER A 8 -65.39 -1.02 -17.24
N LEU A 9 -66.31 -0.37 -16.51
CA LEU A 9 -66.47 1.09 -16.53
C LEU A 9 -65.71 1.84 -15.42
N LYS A 10 -65.17 1.16 -14.41
CA LYS A 10 -64.44 1.82 -13.31
C LYS A 10 -62.94 2.00 -13.59
N GLN A 11 -62.38 1.25 -14.54
CA GLN A 11 -60.93 1.24 -14.79
C GLN A 11 -60.43 2.46 -15.60
N ARG A 12 -61.30 3.15 -16.33
CA ARG A 12 -60.88 4.23 -17.26
C ARG A 12 -60.66 5.61 -16.61
N ARG A 13 -61.08 5.84 -15.36
CA ARG A 13 -60.86 7.13 -14.66
C ARG A 13 -59.60 7.19 -13.80
N ALA A 14 -59.07 6.05 -13.32
CA ALA A 14 -57.85 6.04 -12.52
C ALA A 14 -56.57 6.33 -13.33
N ASN A 15 -56.62 6.15 -14.66
CA ASN A 15 -55.44 6.23 -15.53
C ASN A 15 -55.12 7.64 -16.06
N LYS A 16 -55.92 8.67 -15.71
CA LYS A 16 -55.63 10.06 -16.12
C LYS A 16 -54.73 10.80 -15.11
N HIS A 17 -54.79 10.43 -13.82
CA HIS A 17 -53.96 11.03 -12.77
C HIS A 17 -52.54 10.45 -12.68
N LEU A 18 -52.29 9.27 -13.24
CA LEU A 18 -50.95 8.67 -13.31
C LEU A 18 -50.10 9.21 -14.47
N ARG A 19 -50.68 10.00 -15.38
CA ARG A 19 -49.97 10.55 -16.55
C ARG A 19 -48.99 11.69 -16.20
N GLY A 20 -48.99 12.15 -14.94
CA GLY A 20 -48.12 13.20 -14.42
C GLY A 20 -47.05 12.72 -13.45
N ILE A 21 -47.12 11.48 -12.96
CA ILE A 21 -45.99 10.88 -12.25
C ILE A 21 -45.08 10.33 -13.35
N LYS A 22 -44.36 11.24 -14.00
CA LYS A 22 -43.03 10.88 -14.50
C LYS A 22 -42.32 10.39 -13.25
N ASN A 23 -42.27 9.07 -13.10
CA ASN A 23 -41.15 8.46 -12.44
C ASN A 23 -39.95 9.06 -13.18
N TYR A 24 -39.35 10.09 -12.60
CA TYR A 24 -37.93 10.18 -12.64
C TYR A 24 -37.50 8.86 -12.01
N THR A 25 -37.41 7.82 -12.84
CA THR A 25 -36.33 6.87 -12.70
C THR A 25 -35.12 7.78 -12.79
N LEU A 26 -34.75 8.33 -11.62
CA LEU A 26 -33.52 9.05 -11.39
C LEU A 26 -32.52 8.06 -11.94
N SER A 27 -32.04 8.37 -13.15
CA SER A 27 -31.45 7.37 -13.99
C SER A 27 -30.38 6.73 -13.14
N ASN A 28 -30.54 5.44 -12.87
CA ASN A 28 -29.44 4.58 -12.48
C ASN A 28 -28.46 4.46 -13.68
N GLU A 29 -28.19 5.55 -14.39
CA GLU A 29 -26.84 5.94 -14.75
C GLU A 29 -26.06 6.23 -13.45
N GLN A 30 -26.01 5.23 -12.58
CA GLN A 30 -24.74 4.87 -11.99
C GLN A 30 -23.93 4.35 -13.19
N LYS A 31 -23.53 5.28 -14.07
CA LYS A 31 -22.48 5.10 -15.06
C LYS A 31 -21.42 4.35 -14.31
N SER A 32 -21.06 3.19 -14.83
CA SER A 32 -20.04 2.33 -14.23
C SER A 32 -18.99 3.26 -13.65
N PHE A 33 -18.98 3.36 -12.32
CA PHE A 33 -17.92 4.05 -11.61
C PHE A 33 -16.75 3.10 -11.83
N ASP A 34 -16.12 3.21 -13.00
CA ASP A 34 -15.04 2.34 -13.39
C ASP A 34 -13.93 2.54 -12.36
N CYS A 35 -13.88 1.58 -11.44
CA CYS A 35 -12.69 0.97 -10.85
C CYS A 35 -11.60 1.90 -10.28
N VAL A 36 -11.91 3.09 -9.79
CA VAL A 36 -10.92 3.87 -9.01
C VAL A 36 -10.97 3.42 -7.55
N SER A 37 -9.83 2.97 -7.02
CA SER A 37 -9.75 2.50 -5.64
C SER A 37 -9.90 3.65 -4.64
N THR A 38 -10.35 3.35 -3.41
CA THR A 38 -10.39 4.34 -2.32
C THR A 38 -9.02 4.96 -2.07
N SER A 39 -7.95 4.17 -2.17
CA SER A 39 -6.56 4.63 -2.07
C SER A 39 -6.20 5.63 -3.17
N ASP A 40 -6.58 5.37 -4.43
CA ASP A 40 -6.28 6.28 -5.54
C ASP A 40 -7.04 7.61 -5.40
N MET A 41 -8.31 7.54 -4.99
CA MET A 41 -9.11 8.74 -4.71
C MET A 41 -8.50 9.54 -3.56
N LEU A 42 -8.11 8.88 -2.46
CA LEU A 42 -7.44 9.52 -1.32
C LEU A 42 -6.10 10.12 -1.71
N PHE A 43 -5.30 9.43 -2.52
CA PHE A 43 -4.02 9.94 -3.00
C PHE A 43 -4.18 11.23 -3.81
N ALA A 44 -5.21 11.29 -4.65
CA ALA A 44 -5.49 12.46 -5.49
C ALA A 44 -6.07 13.64 -4.70
N THR A 45 -6.84 13.39 -3.65
CA THR A 45 -7.65 14.42 -2.97
C THR A 45 -7.14 14.82 -1.58
N ASN A 46 -6.40 13.94 -0.89
CA ASN A 46 -5.94 14.14 0.48
C ASN A 46 -4.41 14.26 0.55
N VAL A 47 -3.93 15.47 0.85
CA VAL A 47 -2.48 15.76 0.92
C VAL A 47 -1.77 14.94 1.99
N LYS A 48 -2.39 14.74 3.17
CA LYS A 48 -1.77 13.97 4.26
C LYS A 48 -1.62 12.50 3.87
N TYR A 49 -2.67 11.93 3.28
CA TYR A 49 -2.63 10.56 2.77
C TYR A 49 -1.52 10.39 1.73
N ARG A 50 -1.43 11.30 0.76
CA ARG A 50 -0.39 11.29 -0.26
C ARG A 50 1.03 11.35 0.33
N VAL A 51 1.25 12.20 1.33
CA VAL A 51 2.55 12.28 2.03
C VAL A 51 2.90 10.92 2.65
N PHE A 52 1.97 10.30 3.39
CA PHE A 52 2.21 8.97 3.96
C PHE A 52 2.45 7.90 2.88
N THR A 53 1.71 7.91 1.78
CA THR A 53 1.94 6.97 0.67
C THR A 53 3.34 7.12 0.07
N ILE A 54 3.82 8.35 -0.12
CA ILE A 54 5.16 8.62 -0.66
C ILE A 54 6.24 8.17 0.34
N LEU A 55 6.13 8.56 1.62
CA LEU A 55 7.10 8.14 2.64
C LEU A 55 7.15 6.62 2.79
N GLY A 56 5.98 5.97 2.87
CA GLY A 56 5.86 4.52 2.94
C GLY A 56 6.51 3.85 1.73
N GLY A 57 6.25 4.36 0.52
CA GLY A 57 6.85 3.83 -0.71
C GLY A 57 8.38 3.94 -0.74
N ILE A 58 8.94 5.09 -0.34
CA ILE A 58 10.40 5.28 -0.25
C ILE A 58 10.99 4.32 0.78
N SER A 59 10.37 4.18 1.95
CA SER A 59 10.83 3.25 2.98
C SER A 59 10.81 1.80 2.51
N VAL A 60 9.76 1.37 1.79
CA VAL A 60 9.72 0.03 1.19
C VAL A 60 10.88 -0.17 0.24
N PHE A 61 11.16 0.80 -0.64
CA PHE A 61 12.27 0.70 -1.58
C PHE A 61 13.63 0.55 -0.87
N ILE A 62 13.88 1.37 0.16
CA ILE A 62 15.09 1.28 0.97
C ILE A 62 15.21 -0.08 1.65
N LEU A 63 14.14 -0.57 2.28
CA LEU A 63 14.13 -1.86 2.97
C LEU A 63 14.31 -3.02 2.00
N LEU A 64 13.66 -2.97 0.84
CA LEU A 64 13.75 -4.00 -0.20
C LEU A 64 15.16 -4.12 -0.77
N ALA A 65 15.92 -3.03 -0.81
CA ALA A 65 17.32 -3.07 -1.22
C ALA A 65 18.24 -3.48 -0.06
N LEU A 66 18.19 -2.75 1.06
CA LEU A 66 19.18 -2.89 2.12
C LEU A 66 19.00 -4.18 2.93
N VAL A 67 17.78 -4.61 3.24
CA VAL A 67 17.58 -5.81 4.08
C VAL A 67 18.12 -7.07 3.38
N PRO A 68 17.77 -7.37 2.11
CA PRO A 68 18.30 -8.55 1.44
C PRO A 68 19.81 -8.51 1.24
N ILE A 69 20.37 -7.34 0.89
CA ILE A 69 21.83 -7.19 0.72
C ILE A 69 22.54 -7.48 2.04
N ASN A 70 22.13 -6.84 3.15
CA ASN A 70 22.78 -7.05 4.44
C ASN A 70 22.64 -8.49 4.93
N LEU A 71 21.48 -9.11 4.71
CA LEU A 71 21.25 -10.50 5.09
C LEU A 71 22.10 -11.47 4.26
N PHE A 72 22.27 -11.19 2.96
CA PHE A 72 23.15 -11.94 2.07
C PHE A 72 24.62 -11.79 2.47
N LEU A 73 25.09 -10.58 2.76
CA LEU A 73 26.45 -10.34 3.27
C LEU A 73 26.69 -11.08 4.60
N GLY A 74 25.69 -11.07 5.49
CA GLY A 74 25.75 -11.80 6.76
C GLY A 74 25.85 -13.31 6.53
N PHE A 75 25.08 -13.84 5.58
CA PHE A 75 25.18 -15.24 5.20
C PHE A 75 26.55 -15.60 4.64
N ILE A 76 27.14 -14.79 3.75
CA ILE A 76 28.49 -15.03 3.24
C ILE A 76 29.52 -14.99 4.38
N ALA A 77 29.43 -14.00 5.28
CA ALA A 77 30.34 -13.90 6.43
C ALA A 77 30.27 -15.15 7.31
N TYR A 78 29.05 -15.64 7.58
CA TYR A 78 28.83 -16.88 8.32
C TYR A 78 29.46 -18.10 7.63
N VAL A 79 29.23 -18.26 6.32
CA VAL A 79 29.81 -19.37 5.54
C VAL A 79 31.34 -19.28 5.53
N ALA A 80 31.92 -18.10 5.32
CA ALA A 80 33.36 -17.89 5.29
C ALA A 80 34.03 -18.29 6.61
N VAL A 81 33.47 -17.85 7.74
CA VAL A 81 33.96 -18.21 9.08
C VAL A 81 33.89 -19.72 9.32
N ASN A 82 32.77 -20.35 8.94
CA ASN A 82 32.63 -21.81 9.08
C ASN A 82 33.62 -22.59 8.21
N LEU A 83 33.88 -22.12 6.99
CA LEU A 83 34.89 -22.73 6.11
C LEU A 83 36.29 -22.63 6.70
N VAL A 84 36.65 -21.47 7.28
CA VAL A 84 37.92 -21.28 7.99
C VAL A 84 38.04 -22.24 9.17
N HIS A 85 36.99 -22.36 9.98
CA HIS A 85 36.98 -23.26 11.14
C HIS A 85 37.06 -24.75 10.74
N MET A 86 36.38 -25.15 9.66
CA MET A 86 36.41 -26.54 9.18
C MET A 86 37.74 -26.91 8.51
N ASN A 87 38.46 -25.94 7.94
CA ASN A 87 39.73 -26.15 7.24
C ASN A 87 40.85 -25.25 7.81
N SER A 88 41.11 -25.39 9.10
CA SER A 88 42.11 -24.60 9.83
C SER A 88 43.52 -24.71 9.25
N ASN A 89 43.86 -25.84 8.63
CA ASN A 89 45.16 -26.09 8.01
C ASN A 89 45.45 -25.14 6.83
N PHE A 90 44.44 -24.83 6.00
CA PHE A 90 44.61 -23.94 4.84
C PHE A 90 44.84 -22.48 5.27
N PHE A 91 44.10 -22.01 6.27
CA PHE A 91 44.21 -20.62 6.74
C PHE A 91 45.42 -20.38 7.65
N GLN A 92 45.88 -21.39 8.39
CA GLN A 92 47.17 -21.34 9.08
C GLN A 92 48.35 -21.20 8.10
N LEU A 93 48.27 -21.85 6.93
CA LEU A 93 49.26 -21.72 5.84
C LEU A 93 49.30 -20.31 5.22
N VAL A 94 48.16 -19.63 5.17
CA VAL A 94 48.05 -18.23 4.67
C VAL A 94 48.32 -17.20 5.79
N GLY A 95 48.59 -17.65 7.02
CA GLY A 95 48.96 -16.78 8.15
C GLY A 95 47.79 -16.00 8.75
N VAL A 96 46.54 -16.32 8.42
CA VAL A 96 45.36 -15.62 8.93
C VAL A 96 44.98 -16.24 10.27
N LYS A 97 45.37 -15.59 11.36
CA LYS A 97 44.91 -15.94 12.71
C LYS A 97 43.71 -15.07 13.08
N ASP A 98 42.67 -15.71 13.63
CA ASP A 98 41.45 -15.11 14.18
C ASP A 98 40.48 -14.47 13.17
N VAL A 99 39.94 -15.29 12.25
CA VAL A 99 38.79 -14.90 11.40
C VAL A 99 37.50 -15.02 12.21
N SER A 100 36.94 -13.88 12.62
CA SER A 100 35.61 -13.82 13.26
C SER A 100 34.54 -13.37 12.27
N PHE A 101 33.26 -13.65 12.59
CA PHE A 101 32.13 -13.14 11.81
C PHE A 101 32.21 -11.63 11.64
N MET A 102 32.50 -10.91 12.72
CA MET A 102 32.52 -9.45 12.71
C MET A 102 33.61 -8.92 11.77
N THR A 103 34.80 -9.52 11.82
CA THR A 103 35.93 -9.13 10.97
C THR A 103 35.63 -9.36 9.48
N VAL A 104 35.00 -10.48 9.12
CA VAL A 104 34.61 -10.76 7.72
C VAL A 104 33.47 -9.85 7.29
N PHE A 105 32.51 -9.61 8.17
CA PHE A 105 31.36 -8.78 7.85
C PHE A 105 31.77 -7.32 7.65
N GLU A 106 32.63 -6.76 8.52
CA GLU A 106 33.24 -5.42 8.35
C GLU A 106 34.02 -5.31 7.04
N TYR A 107 34.70 -6.37 6.61
CA TYR A 107 35.42 -6.38 5.33
C TYR A 107 34.50 -6.12 4.13
N PHE A 108 33.24 -6.59 4.15
CA PHE A 108 32.27 -6.26 3.09
C PHE A 108 31.89 -4.77 3.05
N TYR A 109 32.12 -4.05 4.13
CA TYR A 109 31.97 -2.60 4.21
C TYR A 109 33.32 -1.88 4.07
N LEU A 110 34.28 -2.51 3.37
CA LEU A 110 35.63 -1.98 3.14
C LEU A 110 36.41 -1.72 4.44
N GLY A 111 36.09 -2.44 5.52
CA GLY A 111 36.64 -2.21 6.85
C GLY A 111 36.10 -0.94 7.53
N ASN A 112 35.07 -0.30 6.97
CA ASN A 112 34.47 0.90 7.54
C ASN A 112 33.27 0.55 8.44
N VAL A 113 33.54 0.53 9.75
CA VAL A 113 32.54 0.26 10.80
C VAL A 113 31.46 1.34 10.84
N GLU A 114 31.78 2.59 10.52
CA GLU A 114 30.81 3.67 10.49
C GLU A 114 29.79 3.45 9.39
N LEU A 115 30.25 3.08 8.18
CA LEU A 115 29.37 2.78 7.05
C LEU A 115 28.45 1.60 7.34
N MET A 116 28.98 0.52 7.94
CA MET A 116 28.17 -0.61 8.39
C MET A 116 27.08 -0.15 9.37
N ARG A 117 27.44 0.62 10.39
CA ARG A 117 26.49 1.15 11.39
C ARG A 117 25.44 2.05 10.74
N ASP A 118 25.84 2.94 9.84
CA ASP A 118 24.94 3.87 9.16
C ASP A 118 23.91 3.12 8.30
N ILE A 119 24.30 2.01 7.68
CA ILE A 119 23.37 1.13 6.96
C ILE A 119 22.36 0.50 7.92
N PHE A 120 22.78 -0.03 9.08
CA PHE A 120 21.85 -0.56 10.08
C PHE A 120 20.89 0.51 10.61
N VAL A 121 21.41 1.71 10.93
CA VAL A 121 20.60 2.85 11.37
C VAL A 121 19.59 3.23 10.29
N THR A 122 20.01 3.26 9.03
CA THR A 122 19.14 3.56 7.88
C THR A 122 18.00 2.54 7.77
N ILE A 123 18.29 1.24 7.94
CA ILE A 123 17.27 0.19 7.97
C ILE A 123 16.27 0.44 9.12
N CYS A 124 16.76 0.69 10.33
CA CYS A 124 15.91 0.95 11.49
C CYS A 124 15.00 2.17 11.29
N VAL A 125 15.55 3.28 10.79
CA VAL A 125 14.78 4.49 10.49
C VAL A 125 13.74 4.21 9.41
N ALA A 126 14.10 3.47 8.34
CA ALA A 126 13.16 3.10 7.29
C ALA A 126 12.01 2.23 7.82
N ILE A 127 12.26 1.29 8.75
CA ILE A 127 11.20 0.49 9.40
C ILE A 127 10.22 1.39 10.17
N ILE A 128 10.74 2.35 10.95
CA ILE A 128 9.92 3.28 11.73
C ILE A 128 9.06 4.13 10.79
N VAL A 129 9.67 4.75 9.78
CA VAL A 129 8.97 5.60 8.80
C VAL A 129 7.91 4.81 8.03
N PHE A 130 8.22 3.57 7.62
CA PHE A 130 7.27 2.69 6.98
C PHE A 130 6.07 2.39 7.88
N SER A 131 6.32 2.03 9.14
CA SER A 131 5.28 1.70 10.12
C SER A 131 4.37 2.88 10.40
N LEU A 132 4.93 4.08 10.60
CA LEU A 132 4.18 5.31 10.79
C LEU A 132 3.34 5.67 9.55
N SER A 133 3.90 5.46 8.36
CA SER A 133 3.21 5.73 7.09
C SER A 133 2.01 4.82 6.91
N LEU A 134 2.17 3.50 7.13
CA LEU A 134 1.07 2.54 7.09
C LEU A 134 -0.02 2.89 8.10
N TYR A 135 0.37 3.24 9.33
CA TYR A 135 -0.58 3.65 10.35
C TYR A 135 -1.36 4.90 9.94
N GLY A 136 -0.67 5.93 9.43
CA GLY A 136 -1.29 7.17 8.96
C GLY A 136 -2.29 6.95 7.81
N MET A 137 -1.92 6.10 6.84
CA MET A 137 -2.80 5.70 5.73
C MET A 137 -4.04 4.98 6.25
N TRP A 138 -3.84 3.96 7.10
CA TRP A 138 -4.93 3.14 7.64
C TRP A 138 -5.94 3.96 8.47
N VAL A 139 -5.45 4.86 9.33
CA VAL A 139 -6.32 5.75 10.11
C VAL A 139 -7.13 6.67 9.20
N THR A 140 -6.54 7.15 8.11
CA THR A 140 -7.23 8.02 7.15
C THR A 140 -8.30 7.25 6.39
N GLU A 141 -7.98 6.06 5.89
CA GLU A 141 -8.94 5.18 5.20
C GLU A 141 -10.14 4.85 6.08
N LYS A 142 -9.91 4.48 7.35
CA LYS A 142 -11.00 4.16 8.28
C LYS A 142 -11.94 5.32 8.60
N LYS A 143 -11.43 6.55 8.59
CA LYS A 143 -12.23 7.74 8.90
C LYS A 143 -12.96 8.32 7.69
N THR A 144 -12.65 7.86 6.48
CA THR A 144 -13.12 8.48 5.25
C THR A 144 -14.48 7.92 4.84
N ASP A 145 -15.46 8.81 4.64
CA ASP A 145 -16.72 8.46 3.97
C ASP A 145 -16.49 8.36 2.45
N ILE A 146 -16.69 7.16 1.93
CA ILE A 146 -16.49 6.81 0.52
C ILE A 146 -17.37 7.67 -0.40
N THR A 147 -18.60 7.98 -0.01
CA THR A 147 -19.53 8.76 -0.83
C THR A 147 -19.05 10.20 -0.98
N SER A 148 -18.63 10.79 0.14
CA SER A 148 -18.05 12.14 0.17
C SER A 148 -16.74 12.23 -0.63
N LEU A 149 -15.84 11.26 -0.42
CA LEU A 149 -14.56 11.17 -1.13
C LEU A 149 -14.74 11.07 -2.64
N THR A 150 -15.68 10.24 -3.07
CA THR A 150 -16.00 10.03 -4.50
C THR A 150 -16.46 11.34 -5.12
N ASN A 151 -17.39 12.05 -4.47
CA ASN A 151 -17.86 13.35 -4.95
C ASN A 151 -16.72 14.39 -5.02
N GLN A 152 -15.84 14.40 -4.03
CA GLN A 152 -14.67 15.29 -4.02
C GLN A 152 -13.70 14.98 -5.18
N TYR A 153 -13.44 13.70 -5.44
CA TYR A 153 -12.55 13.25 -6.52
C TYR A 153 -13.06 13.67 -7.90
N TYR A 154 -14.31 13.35 -8.23
CA TYR A 154 -14.90 13.75 -9.52
C TYR A 154 -15.10 15.26 -9.63
N GLY A 155 -15.40 15.93 -8.52
CA GLY A 155 -15.47 17.39 -8.47
C GLY A 155 -14.13 18.06 -8.80
N LYS A 156 -13.02 17.47 -8.36
CA LYS A 156 -11.68 17.93 -8.70
C LYS A 156 -11.36 17.71 -10.18
N ILE A 157 -11.59 16.49 -10.70
CA ILE A 157 -11.35 16.17 -12.12
C ILE A 157 -12.13 17.09 -13.07
N ARG A 158 -13.39 17.41 -12.76
CA ARG A 158 -14.20 18.30 -13.60
C ARG A 158 -13.68 19.74 -13.66
N LYS A 159 -12.97 20.21 -12.63
CA LYS A 159 -12.40 21.57 -12.59
C LYS A 159 -11.04 21.68 -13.29
N GLU A 160 -10.37 20.55 -13.50
CA GLU A 160 -9.06 20.47 -14.16
C GLU A 160 -9.18 20.23 -15.68
N LYS A 161 -10.40 20.03 -16.20
CA LYS A 161 -10.73 20.01 -17.63
C LYS A 161 -11.24 21.37 -18.09
#